data_AF-A0A6B3H7D5-F1
#
_entry.id   AF-A0A6B3H7D5-F1
#
_cell.length_a   1.000
_cell.length_b   1.000
_cell.length_c   1.000
_cell.angle_alpha   90.00
_cell.angle_beta   90.00
_cell.angle_gamma   90.00
#
_symmetry.space_group_name_H-M   'P 1'
#
loop_
_entity.id
_entity.type
_entity.pdbx_description
1 polymer ?
#
loop_
_entity_poly.entity_id
_entity_poly.type
_entity_poly.pdbx_seq_one_letter_code
_entity_poly.pdbx_strand_id
1 'polypeptide(L)'
;WDVAFTYWTPYDRRMEWGAEPGAAASIARELTEAGAGTAAIEADLTDPDAPARIFDEAEQRLGGPVTALVLSHAESVDSGLLDTTVEAFDRHFAVNSRASWLLIREYGLRFRSAPGTATGRIVALTSDHTVGNLPYG
;
A
#
# COMPACT_ATOMS: atom_id res chain seq x y z
N TRP A 1 -11.76 7.51 11.98
CA TRP A 1 -11.32 6.16 11.59
C TRP A 1 -9.94 6.01 12.16
N ASP A 2 -9.64 4.87 12.77
CA ASP A 2 -8.26 4.52 13.07
C ASP A 2 -7.57 4.11 11.75
N VAL A 3 -6.30 4.47 11.59
CA VAL A 3 -5.58 4.37 10.32
C VAL A 3 -4.29 3.60 10.51
N ALA A 4 -4.21 2.44 9.88
CA ALA A 4 -2.94 1.80 9.58
C ALA A 4 -2.49 2.24 8.19
N PHE A 5 -1.26 2.72 8.04
CA PHE A 5 -0.68 3.07 6.75
C PHE A 5 0.65 2.38 6.55
N THR A 6 0.92 2.00 5.31
CA THR A 6 2.16 1.34 4.91
C THR A 6 3.12 2.33 4.29
N TYR A 7 4.41 2.11 4.49
CA TYR A 7 5.48 2.84 3.81
C TYR A 7 6.63 1.88 3.46
N TRP A 8 7.54 2.30 2.57
CA TRP A 8 8.70 1.48 2.20
C TRP A 8 9.92 2.36 1.94
N THR A 9 10.72 2.62 2.97
CA THR A 9 11.90 3.50 2.86
C THR A 9 12.93 3.05 1.81
N PRO A 10 13.15 1.74 1.56
CA PRO A 10 14.01 1.30 0.45
C PRO A 10 13.53 1.71 -0.94
N TYR A 11 12.23 1.94 -1.17
CA TYR A 11 11.76 2.56 -2.41
C TYR A 11 12.25 4.00 -2.50
N ASP A 12 11.93 4.83 -1.51
CA ASP A 12 12.27 6.25 -1.53
C ASP A 12 13.77 6.51 -1.69
N ARG A 13 14.61 5.67 -1.06
CA ARG A 13 16.08 5.75 -1.20
C ARG A 13 16.60 5.51 -2.62
N ARG A 14 15.84 4.81 -3.47
CA ARG A 14 16.19 4.58 -4.88
C ARG A 14 15.74 5.72 -5.79
N MET A 15 14.80 6.55 -5.33
CA MET A 15 14.23 7.62 -6.14
C MET A 15 15.09 8.87 -6.08
N GLU A 16 15.00 9.72 -7.12
CA GLU A 16 15.79 10.96 -7.21
C GLU A 16 15.52 11.93 -6.04
N TRP A 17 14.31 11.92 -5.50
CA TRP A 17 13.93 12.73 -4.33
C TRP A 17 14.42 12.16 -3.00
N GLY A 18 14.86 10.90 -2.95
CA GLY A 18 15.38 10.26 -1.75
C GLY A 18 14.33 10.03 -0.65
N ALA A 19 14.77 9.39 0.45
CA ALA A 19 13.92 9.20 1.61
C ALA A 19 13.82 10.48 2.45
N GLU A 20 12.59 10.91 2.76
CA GLU A 20 12.33 11.99 3.70
C GLU A 20 12.47 11.48 5.16
N PRO A 21 13.45 11.99 5.94
CA PRO A 21 13.66 11.52 7.30
C PRO A 21 12.45 11.79 8.19
N GLY A 22 11.89 10.74 8.78
CA GLY A 22 10.79 10.87 9.73
C GLY A 22 9.41 11.10 9.11
N ALA A 23 9.25 10.98 7.78
CA ALA A 23 7.95 11.15 7.11
C ALA A 23 6.83 10.30 7.74
N ALA A 24 7.09 9.01 7.97
CA ALA A 24 6.13 8.12 8.64
C ALA A 24 5.78 8.60 10.06
N ALA A 25 6.76 9.12 10.82
CA ALA A 25 6.50 9.65 12.15
C ALA A 25 5.69 10.96 12.10
N SER A 26 5.91 11.82 11.10
CA SER A 26 5.11 13.03 10.91
C SER A 26 3.66 12.69 10.57
N ILE A 27 3.42 11.80 9.60
CA ILE A 27 2.08 11.32 9.24
C ILE A 27 1.39 10.70 10.46
N ALA A 28 2.10 9.85 11.22
CA ALA A 28 1.54 9.22 12.40
C ALA A 28 1.12 10.23 13.48
N ARG A 29 1.94 11.28 13.67
CA ARG A 29 1.64 12.38 14.57
C ARG A 29 0.42 13.18 14.11
N GLU A 30 0.33 13.53 12.84
CA GLU A 30 -0.81 14.27 12.29
C GLU A 30 -2.14 13.50 12.45
N LEU A 31 -2.12 12.19 12.19
CA LEU A 31 -3.29 11.32 12.40
C LEU A 31 -3.68 11.24 13.89
N THR A 32 -2.68 11.13 14.78
CA THR A 32 -2.92 11.11 16.22
C THR A 32 -3.45 12.44 16.74
N GLU A 33 -2.91 13.57 16.27
CA GLU A 33 -3.39 14.93 16.59
C GLU A 33 -4.82 15.15 16.08
N ALA A 34 -5.22 14.49 14.99
CA ALA A 34 -6.60 14.44 14.49
C ALA A 34 -7.52 13.47 15.27
N GLY A 35 -7.01 12.77 16.28
CA GLY A 35 -7.77 11.88 17.16
C GLY A 35 -7.94 10.44 16.67
N ALA A 36 -7.17 10.01 15.67
CA ALA A 36 -7.18 8.63 15.18
C ALA A 36 -6.16 7.74 15.90
N GLY A 37 -6.54 6.51 16.24
CA GLY A 37 -5.58 5.44 16.50
C GLY A 37 -4.75 5.20 15.24
N THR A 38 -3.43 5.08 15.39
CA THR A 38 -2.52 5.08 14.24
C THR A 38 -1.48 3.97 14.31
N ALA A 39 -1.24 3.31 13.17
CA ALA A 39 -0.17 2.33 13.02
C ALA A 39 0.61 2.58 11.71
N ALA A 40 1.89 2.94 11.83
CA ALA A 40 2.82 2.97 10.71
C ALA A 40 3.47 1.59 10.54
N ILE A 41 3.40 1.01 9.34
CA ILE A 41 3.89 -0.34 9.04
C ILE A 41 4.85 -0.27 7.85
N GLU A 42 6.12 -0.55 8.06
CA GLU A 42 7.08 -0.64 6.95
C GLU A 42 6.94 -2.00 6.26
N ALA A 43 6.62 -2.02 4.97
CA ALA A 43 6.35 -3.27 4.27
C ALA A 43 6.83 -3.27 2.81
N ASP A 44 7.54 -4.34 2.43
CA ASP A 44 7.90 -4.63 1.05
C ASP A 44 6.76 -5.37 0.35
N LEU A 45 6.05 -4.70 -0.55
CA LEU A 45 4.95 -5.31 -1.30
C LEU A 45 5.43 -6.23 -2.43
N THR A 46 6.73 -6.36 -2.67
CA THR A 46 7.26 -7.44 -3.50
C THR A 46 7.20 -8.79 -2.80
N ASP A 47 7.14 -8.83 -1.47
CA ASP A 47 6.97 -10.07 -0.71
C ASP A 47 5.50 -10.54 -0.73
N PRO A 48 5.20 -11.75 -1.25
CA PRO A 48 3.82 -12.27 -1.29
C PRO A 48 3.18 -12.46 0.09
N ASP A 49 3.97 -12.55 1.17
CA ASP A 49 3.48 -12.71 2.54
C ASP A 49 3.24 -11.37 3.25
N ALA A 50 3.66 -10.24 2.66
CA ALA A 50 3.49 -8.91 3.26
C ALA A 50 2.02 -8.56 3.59
N PRO A 51 1.03 -8.85 2.73
CA PRO A 51 -0.38 -8.56 3.03
C PRO A 51 -0.86 -9.17 4.34
N ALA A 52 -0.56 -10.44 4.61
CA ALA A 52 -0.97 -11.09 5.86
C ALA A 52 -0.35 -10.38 7.08
N ARG A 53 0.95 -10.07 7.02
CA ARG A 53 1.66 -9.37 8.11
C ARG A 53 1.14 -7.96 8.33
N ILE A 54 0.83 -7.21 7.27
CA ILE A 54 0.24 -5.86 7.36
C ILE A 54 -1.09 -5.91 8.10
N PHE A 55 -1.96 -6.87 7.77
CA PHE A 55 -3.24 -7.03 8.45
C PHE A 55 -3.06 -7.46 9.90
N ASP A 56 -2.17 -8.41 10.20
CA ASP A 56 -1.87 -8.83 11.57
C ASP A 56 -1.43 -7.65 12.43
N GLU A 57 -0.49 -6.83 11.93
CA GLU A 57 0.01 -5.67 12.66
C GLU A 57 -1.05 -4.58 12.82
N ALA A 58 -1.86 -4.31 11.79
CA ALA A 58 -2.94 -3.32 11.86
C ALA A 58 -3.99 -3.72 12.90
N GLU A 59 -4.46 -4.98 12.85
CA GLU A 59 -5.48 -5.50 13.77
C GLU A 59 -4.95 -5.58 15.21
N GLN A 60 -3.69 -5.98 15.39
CA GLN A 60 -3.05 -6.02 16.71
C GLN A 60 -2.90 -4.62 17.33
N ARG A 61 -2.48 -3.62 16.54
CA ARG A 61 -2.19 -2.28 17.06
C ARG A 61 -3.45 -1.41 17.22
N LEU A 62 -4.48 -1.63 16.41
CA LEU A 62 -5.71 -0.82 16.40
C LEU A 62 -6.92 -1.53 17.02
N GLY A 63 -6.79 -2.81 17.41
CA GLY A 63 -7.77 -3.50 18.25
C GLY A 63 -9.06 -3.91 17.56
N GLY A 64 -9.06 -4.07 16.24
CA GLY A 64 -10.25 -4.46 15.47
C GLY A 64 -9.94 -4.85 14.04
N PRO A 65 -10.90 -5.50 13.35
CA PRO A 65 -10.71 -5.92 11.96
C PRO A 65 -10.63 -4.71 11.02
N VAL A 66 -9.91 -4.87 9.92
CA VAL A 66 -9.86 -3.86 8.86
C VAL A 66 -11.22 -3.77 8.17
N THR A 67 -11.81 -2.57 8.15
CA THR A 67 -13.15 -2.34 7.57
C THR A 67 -13.11 -1.57 6.25
N ALA A 68 -11.98 -0.96 5.89
CA ALA A 68 -11.74 -0.37 4.59
C ALA A 68 -10.27 -0.57 4.16
N LEU A 69 -10.06 -0.77 2.86
CA LEU A 69 -8.75 -0.91 2.24
C LEU A 69 -8.55 0.19 1.20
N VAL A 70 -7.44 0.92 1.29
CA VAL A 70 -7.03 1.91 0.29
C VAL A 70 -5.74 1.45 -0.36
N LEU A 71 -5.80 1.12 -1.65
CA LEU A 71 -4.63 0.76 -2.44
C LEU A 71 -4.03 2.06 -3.02
N SER A 72 -3.05 2.61 -2.31
CA SER A 72 -2.34 3.85 -2.69
C SER A 72 -0.84 3.61 -2.96
N HIS A 73 -0.38 2.37 -2.92
CA HIS A 73 1.02 2.03 -3.16
C HIS A 73 1.34 2.12 -4.65
N ALA A 74 2.60 2.42 -4.97
CA ALA A 74 3.10 2.41 -6.34
C ALA A 74 4.61 2.10 -6.38
N GLU A 75 5.03 1.28 -7.34
CA GLU A 75 6.38 1.26 -7.90
C GLU A 75 6.33 2.02 -9.24
N SER A 76 7.00 3.17 -9.29
CA SER A 76 7.06 4.01 -10.49
C SER A 76 8.48 4.51 -10.67
N VAL A 77 9.16 3.99 -11.69
CA VAL A 77 10.50 4.45 -12.09
C VAL A 77 10.42 5.17 -13.42
N ASP A 78 11.21 6.24 -13.58
CA ASP A 78 11.28 7.00 -14.82
C ASP A 78 12.09 6.21 -15.86
N SER A 79 11.39 5.51 -16.73
CA SER A 79 11.94 4.74 -17.84
C SER A 79 10.89 4.69 -18.95
N GLY A 80 11.27 4.21 -20.13
CA GLY A 80 10.40 4.07 -21.28
C GLY A 80 10.62 2.74 -22.01
N LEU A 81 9.97 2.62 -23.18
CA LEU A 81 9.90 1.36 -23.94
C LEU A 81 11.25 0.68 -24.19
N LEU A 82 12.32 1.45 -24.38
CA LEU A 82 13.61 0.93 -24.82
C LEU A 82 14.59 0.69 -23.67
N ASP A 83 14.36 1.25 -22.48
CA ASP A 83 15.31 1.27 -21.37
C ASP A 83 14.73 0.76 -20.04
N THR A 84 13.42 0.45 -19.96
CA THR A 84 12.88 -0.34 -18.84
C THR A 84 13.52 -1.72 -18.83
N THR A 85 14.19 -2.06 -17.72
CA THR A 85 14.76 -3.40 -17.54
C THR A 85 13.70 -4.41 -17.13
N VAL A 86 13.98 -5.71 -17.32
CA VAL A 86 13.09 -6.79 -16.87
C VAL A 86 12.88 -6.74 -15.36
N GLU A 87 13.91 -6.41 -14.59
CA GLU A 87 13.81 -6.31 -13.13
C GLU A 87 12.92 -5.14 -12.68
N ALA A 88 12.95 -4.01 -13.40
CA ALA A 88 12.07 -2.89 -13.15
C ALA A 88 10.62 -3.23 -13.51
N PHE A 89 10.42 -3.88 -14.66
CA PHE A 89 9.12 -4.39 -15.10
C PHE A 89 8.51 -5.37 -14.09
N ASP A 90 9.26 -6.39 -13.68
CA ASP A 90 8.78 -7.42 -12.75
C ASP A 90 8.43 -6.82 -11.38
N ARG A 91 9.21 -5.84 -10.92
CA ARG A 91 8.94 -5.12 -9.68
C ARG A 91 7.69 -4.27 -9.77
N HIS A 92 7.47 -3.60 -10.90
CA HIS A 92 6.24 -2.84 -11.15
C HIS A 92 5.00 -3.75 -11.06
N PHE A 93 5.00 -4.89 -11.74
CA PHE A 93 3.90 -5.84 -11.66
C PHE A 93 3.75 -6.50 -10.29
N ALA A 94 4.86 -6.79 -9.61
CA ALA A 94 4.85 -7.33 -8.26
C ALA A 94 4.15 -6.37 -7.28
N VAL A 95 4.50 -5.09 -7.32
CA VAL A 95 3.96 -4.08 -6.41
C VAL A 95 2.56 -3.64 -6.86
N ASN A 96 2.39 -3.13 -8.08
CA ASN A 96 1.15 -2.44 -8.45
C ASN A 96 -0.01 -3.41 -8.71
N SER A 97 0.27 -4.61 -9.24
CA SER A 97 -0.77 -5.57 -9.64
C SER A 97 -0.89 -6.74 -8.66
N ARG A 98 0.20 -7.49 -8.43
CA ARG A 98 0.16 -8.70 -7.58
C ARG A 98 -0.14 -8.35 -6.13
N ALA A 99 0.52 -7.34 -5.56
CA ALA A 99 0.27 -6.95 -4.17
C ALA A 99 -1.17 -6.43 -3.99
N SER A 100 -1.68 -5.62 -4.92
CA SER A 100 -3.10 -5.20 -4.95
C SER A 100 -4.06 -6.39 -4.87
N TRP A 101 -3.85 -7.41 -5.71
CA TRP A 101 -4.66 -8.64 -5.67
C TRP A 101 -4.55 -9.37 -4.32
N LEU A 102 -3.34 -9.54 -3.78
CA LEU A 102 -3.12 -10.23 -2.51
C LEU A 102 -3.69 -9.47 -1.32
N LEU A 103 -3.60 -8.13 -1.29
CA LEU A 103 -4.21 -7.27 -0.29
C LEU A 103 -5.74 -7.37 -0.31
N ILE A 104 -6.34 -7.36 -1.50
CA ILE A 104 -7.79 -7.56 -1.65
C ILE A 104 -8.21 -8.97 -1.20
N ARG A 105 -7.42 -9.99 -1.56
CA ARG A 105 -7.67 -11.38 -1.16
C ARG A 105 -7.63 -11.50 0.37
N GLU A 106 -6.60 -10.95 1.01
CA GLU A 106 -6.45 -11.00 2.46
C GLU A 106 -7.57 -10.24 3.17
N TYR A 107 -7.91 -9.05 2.68
CA TYR A 107 -9.08 -8.30 3.16
C TYR A 107 -10.35 -9.13 3.09
N GLY A 108 -10.62 -9.77 1.95
CA GLY A 108 -11.81 -10.62 1.76
C GLY A 108 -11.85 -11.84 2.68
N LEU A 109 -10.70 -12.45 2.97
CA LEU A 109 -10.59 -13.58 3.91
C LEU A 109 -10.83 -13.16 5.37
N ARG A 110 -10.39 -11.96 5.75
CA ARG A 110 -10.53 -11.43 7.12
C ARG A 110 -11.82 -10.68 7.36
N PHE A 111 -12.51 -10.24 6.30
CA PHE A 111 -13.71 -9.43 6.43
C PHE A 111 -14.81 -10.19 7.18
N ARG A 112 -15.16 -9.67 8.36
CA ARG A 112 -16.24 -10.19 9.21
C ARG A 112 -17.37 -9.18 9.24
N SER A 113 -18.51 -9.52 8.67
CA SER A 113 -19.75 -8.75 8.83
C SER A 113 -20.94 -9.69 8.65
N ALA A 114 -21.97 -9.51 9.46
CA ALA A 114 -23.22 -10.22 9.23
C ALA A 114 -23.85 -9.72 7.92
N PRO A 115 -24.49 -10.60 7.13
CA PRO A 115 -25.19 -10.19 5.93
C PRO A 115 -26.15 -9.03 6.23
N GLY A 116 -25.98 -7.90 5.54
CA GLY A 116 -26.85 -6.73 5.67
C GLY A 116 -26.55 -5.77 6.82
N THR A 117 -25.49 -5.97 7.62
CA THR A 117 -25.21 -5.10 8.79
C THR A 117 -24.04 -4.15 8.62
N ALA A 118 -23.04 -4.47 7.78
CA ALA A 118 -21.89 -3.60 7.53
C ALA A 118 -21.33 -3.80 6.12
N THR A 119 -20.80 -2.70 5.55
CA THR A 119 -20.20 -2.69 4.21
C THR A 119 -18.69 -2.50 4.31
N GLY A 120 -17.95 -3.45 3.76
CA GLY A 120 -16.53 -3.29 3.47
C GLY A 120 -16.32 -2.36 2.28
N ARG A 121 -15.19 -1.66 2.22
CA ARG A 121 -14.83 -0.75 1.13
C ARG A 121 -13.41 -1.05 0.66
N ILE A 122 -13.24 -1.16 -0.65
CA ILE A 122 -11.92 -1.17 -1.29
C ILE A 122 -11.90 0.04 -2.22
N VAL A 123 -10.91 0.91 -2.05
CA VAL A 123 -10.65 2.05 -2.93
C VAL A 123 -9.26 1.83 -3.53
N ALA A 124 -9.19 1.72 -4.85
CA ALA A 124 -7.92 1.62 -5.56
C ALA A 124 -7.62 2.97 -6.23
N LEU A 125 -6.45 3.53 -5.92
CA LEU A 125 -5.95 4.70 -6.63
C LEU A 125 -5.17 4.22 -7.85
N THR A 126 -5.72 4.46 -9.02
CA THR A 126 -5.07 4.19 -10.31
C THR A 126 -4.64 5.51 -10.94
N SER A 127 -3.71 5.45 -11.89
CA SER A 127 -3.30 6.61 -12.69
C SER A 127 -3.70 6.40 -14.15
N ASP A 128 -4.05 7.48 -14.85
CA ASP A 128 -4.33 7.52 -16.29
C ASP A 128 -3.05 7.66 -17.14
N HIS A 129 -1.89 7.35 -16.54
CA HIS A 129 -0.58 7.66 -17.10
C HIS A 129 -0.40 7.02 -18.50
N THR A 130 -0.51 7.86 -19.53
CA THR A 130 -0.32 7.51 -20.95
C THR A 130 0.78 8.38 -21.60
N VAL A 131 1.61 9.03 -20.79
CA VAL A 131 2.58 10.04 -21.26
C VAL A 131 4.00 9.47 -21.24
N GLY A 132 4.46 8.94 -22.36
CA GLY A 132 5.88 8.61 -22.62
C GLY A 132 6.46 7.38 -21.90
N ASN A 133 5.80 6.89 -20.84
CA ASN A 133 6.17 5.66 -20.13
C ASN A 133 5.40 4.45 -20.71
N LEU A 134 5.93 3.25 -20.52
CA LEU A 134 5.30 2.01 -20.98
C LEU A 134 3.92 1.82 -20.33
N PRO A 135 2.85 1.55 -21.11
CA PRO A 135 1.53 1.29 -20.56
C PRO A 135 1.48 -0.14 -20.02
N TYR A 136 1.70 -0.27 -18.72
CA TYR A 136 1.29 -1.45 -17.97
C TYR A 136 0.25 -0.97 -16.94
N GLY A 137 -0.96 -1.52 -17.05
CA GLY A 137 -2.16 -1.01 -16.37
C GLY A 137 -2.24 -1.29 -14.88
#